data_AF-A0A5Q3Q8I2-F1
#
_entry.id   AF-A0A5Q3Q8I2-F1
#
_cell.length_a   1.000
_cell.length_b   1.000
_cell.length_c   1.000
_cell.angle_alpha   90.00
_cell.angle_beta   90.00
_cell.angle_gamma   90.00
#
_symmetry.space_group_name_H-M   'P 1'
#
loop_
_entity.id
_entity.type
_entity.pdbx_description
1 polymer ?
#
loop_
_entity_poly.entity_id
_entity_poly.type
_entity_poly.pdbx_seq_one_letter_code
_entity_poly.pdbx_strand_id
1 'polypeptide(L)'
;MSTPGGPGDPHHQYYRVDPITGEQVTGPGQQSGMQYQGFGLYAENNLRTGPPPKRRAPLVAGVVVTVVLVTALVTTSALIVTSSSENEAAPPPPEPTAPVAPPPESESPEPTPEEESTGTPSDDQEFVPASVPGWTGVSWPNFEMVYDVPPDWSPEPGVLSGMENAEGDREILSATSVYLPDVCPEAGASYRAKIGVTVGDVDDPVSAARTKMESWARIGLSGEDGSAPPPVRFNPPQPVRVNDGRTEATLVSGTVTPAPGGECPAPNVYLAAIAFDNDTEGSSPMLFAHADQEVPDAVPPEVVDQALQTFRRP
;
A
#
# COMPACT_ATOMS: atom_id res chain seq x y z
N MET A 1 -13.52 -9.36 4.10
CA MET A 1 -12.59 -8.31 4.51
C MET A 1 -11.28 -8.65 3.89
N SER A 2 -10.54 -7.65 3.44
CA SER A 2 -9.15 -7.89 3.12
C SER A 2 -8.42 -8.17 4.40
N THR A 3 -8.12 -9.43 4.66
CA THR A 3 -7.08 -9.80 5.60
C THR A 3 -5.77 -9.24 5.05
N PRO A 4 -5.10 -8.31 5.74
CA PRO A 4 -3.71 -8.00 5.43
C PRO A 4 -2.91 -9.21 5.94
N GLY A 5 -2.83 -10.24 5.12
CA GLY A 5 -2.10 -11.46 5.45
C GLY A 5 -2.93 -12.71 5.22
N GLY A 6 -2.44 -13.56 4.32
CA GLY A 6 -2.78 -14.98 4.37
C GLY A 6 -2.35 -15.61 5.70
N PRO A 7 -2.71 -16.89 5.94
CA PRO A 7 -2.40 -17.57 7.19
C PRO A 7 -0.87 -17.76 7.32
N GLY A 8 -0.23 -16.87 8.08
CA GLY A 8 1.16 -17.04 8.50
C GLY A 8 1.91 -15.73 8.71
N ASP A 9 1.88 -15.23 9.94
CA ASP A 9 3.04 -14.91 10.79
C ASP A 9 2.68 -13.74 11.75
N PRO A 10 2.63 -13.93 13.09
CA PRO A 10 2.31 -12.86 14.06
C PRO A 10 3.41 -11.77 14.19
N HIS A 11 4.40 -11.75 13.30
CA HIS A 11 5.41 -10.72 13.25
C HIS A 11 5.05 -9.66 12.20
N HIS A 12 4.31 -8.63 12.63
CA HIS A 12 4.29 -7.35 11.94
C HIS A 12 5.71 -6.74 11.95
N GLN A 13 6.57 -7.17 11.02
CA GLN A 13 7.78 -6.43 10.73
C GLN A 13 7.36 -5.18 9.97
N TYR A 14 7.47 -4.03 10.63
CA TYR A 14 7.38 -2.72 9.99
C TYR A 14 8.51 -2.59 8.96
N TYR A 15 8.29 -3.03 7.73
CA TYR A 15 9.21 -2.76 6.64
C TYR A 15 9.07 -1.28 6.26
N ARG A 16 10.16 -0.51 6.40
CA ARG A 16 10.23 0.81 5.77
C ARG A 16 10.48 0.60 4.29
N VAL A 17 9.45 0.85 3.48
CA VAL A 17 9.57 1.00 2.02
C VAL A 17 9.62 2.49 1.70
N ASP A 18 10.37 2.84 0.66
CA ASP A 18 10.38 4.21 0.14
C ASP A 18 8.97 4.53 -0.39
N PRO A 19 8.30 5.58 0.12
CA PRO A 19 6.91 5.88 -0.22
C PRO A 19 6.73 6.38 -1.67
N ILE A 20 7.82 6.75 -2.36
CA ILE A 20 7.79 7.19 -3.77
C ILE A 20 8.00 5.99 -4.70
N THR A 21 8.93 5.09 -4.38
CA THR A 21 9.32 3.99 -5.28
C THR A 21 8.69 2.64 -4.94
N GLY A 22 8.17 2.48 -3.71
CA GLY A 22 7.68 1.19 -3.21
C GLY A 22 8.80 0.17 -2.92
N GLU A 23 10.07 0.54 -3.09
CA GLU A 23 11.20 -0.36 -2.83
C GLU A 23 11.48 -0.50 -1.33
N GLN A 24 11.86 -1.71 -0.88
CA GLN A 24 12.26 -1.93 0.51
C GLN A 24 13.57 -1.19 0.82
N VAL A 25 13.53 -0.31 1.82
CA VAL A 25 14.74 0.30 2.37
C VAL A 25 15.38 -0.73 3.29
N THR A 26 16.41 -1.42 2.80
CA THR A 26 17.21 -2.34 3.63
C THR A 26 17.89 -1.53 4.73
N GLY A 27 17.49 -1.74 5.98
CA GLY A 27 18.02 -1.03 7.15
C GLY A 27 19.53 -1.27 7.33
N PRO A 28 20.33 -0.26 7.72
CA PRO A 28 21.78 -0.42 7.79
C PRO A 28 22.21 -1.04 9.12
N GLY A 29 22.81 -2.23 9.03
CA GLY A 29 23.93 -2.57 9.91
C GLY A 29 25.10 -1.63 9.61
N GLN A 30 25.58 -0.94 10.63
CA GLN A 30 26.83 -0.16 10.72
C GLN A 30 27.58 0.10 9.39
N GLN A 31 27.52 1.33 8.89
CA GLN A 31 28.71 1.95 8.30
C GLN A 31 28.73 3.45 8.54
N SER A 32 29.73 3.83 9.32
CA SER A 32 30.13 5.17 9.72
C SER A 32 30.49 6.06 8.54
N GLY A 33 29.92 7.26 8.52
CA GLY A 33 30.51 8.46 7.94
C GLY A 33 30.35 8.64 6.43
N MET A 34 29.18 9.10 5.99
CA MET A 34 29.06 9.82 4.72
C MET A 34 28.28 11.11 4.94
N GLN A 35 28.88 12.21 4.49
CA GLN A 35 28.37 13.57 4.61
C GLN A 35 27.03 13.71 3.87
N TYR A 36 26.02 14.18 4.60
CA TYR A 36 24.75 14.62 4.05
C TYR A 36 24.99 15.87 3.18
N GLN A 37 25.05 15.71 1.86
CA GLN A 37 24.97 16.83 0.92
C GLN A 37 23.49 17.16 0.70
N GLY A 38 23.07 18.28 1.29
CA GLY A 38 21.71 18.78 1.21
C GLY A 38 21.27 19.20 -0.19
N PHE A 39 19.96 19.08 -0.38
CA PHE A 39 19.06 19.82 -1.28
C PHE A 39 19.69 20.77 -2.32
N GLY A 40 19.37 20.49 -3.58
CA GLY A 40 19.50 21.49 -4.63
C GLY A 40 18.75 21.12 -5.89
N LEU A 41 17.46 21.47 -5.98
CA LEU A 41 16.75 21.61 -7.26
C LEU A 41 15.62 22.66 -7.14
N TYR A 42 16.02 23.91 -6.88
CA TYR A 42 15.33 25.07 -7.47
C TYR A 42 16.40 25.91 -8.18
N ALA A 43 16.40 25.84 -9.50
CA ALA A 43 17.12 26.78 -10.35
C ALA A 43 16.16 27.29 -11.42
N GLU A 44 15.50 28.37 -11.04
CA GLU A 44 14.97 29.42 -11.88
C GLU A 44 15.98 29.78 -12.99
N ASN A 45 15.61 29.62 -14.27
CA ASN A 45 16.31 30.30 -15.36
C ASN A 45 15.43 30.45 -16.61
N ASN A 46 14.85 31.65 -16.72
CA ASN A 46 14.92 32.57 -17.88
C ASN A 46 14.89 31.98 -19.31
N LEU A 47 13.76 32.26 -19.98
CA LEU A 47 13.64 32.82 -21.34
C LEU A 47 14.69 32.41 -22.38
N ARG A 48 14.36 31.42 -23.22
CA ARG A 48 14.81 31.36 -24.62
C ARG A 48 13.67 30.98 -25.55
N THR A 49 13.13 31.99 -26.21
CA THR A 49 12.33 31.87 -27.44
C THR A 49 13.21 31.33 -28.57
N GLY A 50 13.01 30.07 -28.95
CA GLY A 50 13.51 29.49 -30.20
C GLY A 50 12.33 29.04 -31.07
N PRO A 51 12.35 29.26 -32.40
CA PRO A 51 11.26 28.83 -33.28
C PRO A 51 11.21 27.30 -33.42
N PRO A 52 10.02 26.71 -33.61
CA PRO A 52 9.84 25.26 -33.56
C PRO A 52 10.50 24.55 -34.76
N PRO A 53 11.19 23.41 -34.55
CA PRO A 53 11.72 22.62 -35.65
C PRO A 53 10.58 21.92 -36.43
N LYS A 54 10.64 22.03 -37.76
CA LYS A 54 9.72 21.38 -38.71
C LYS A 54 9.88 19.85 -38.65
N ARG A 55 8.83 19.15 -38.20
CA ARG A 55 8.71 17.69 -38.34
C ARG A 55 8.56 17.31 -39.82
N ARG A 56 9.45 16.46 -40.32
CA ARG A 56 9.25 15.69 -41.56
C ARG A 56 8.89 14.26 -41.15
N ALA A 57 7.70 13.81 -41.52
CA ALA A 57 7.29 12.43 -41.38
C ALA A 57 7.94 11.56 -42.47
N PRO A 58 8.48 10.37 -42.15
CA PRO A 58 8.66 9.32 -43.12
C PRO A 58 7.52 8.30 -43.04
N LEU A 59 6.89 8.09 -44.19
CA LEU A 59 6.06 6.93 -44.52
C LEU A 59 6.86 5.64 -44.28
N VAL A 60 6.34 4.73 -43.45
CA VAL A 60 6.84 3.35 -43.36
C VAL A 60 5.76 2.43 -43.92
N ALA A 61 6.02 1.96 -45.13
CA ALA A 61 5.36 0.82 -45.75
C ALA A 61 6.39 -0.32 -45.83
N GLY A 62 5.99 -1.49 -45.32
CA GLY A 62 6.63 -2.79 -45.61
C GLY A 62 7.73 -3.22 -44.65
N VAL A 63 7.52 -4.33 -43.93
CA VAL A 63 8.12 -5.64 -44.21
C VAL A 63 7.56 -6.63 -43.16
N VAL A 64 6.58 -7.42 -43.60
CA VAL A 64 6.28 -8.75 -43.08
C VAL A 64 7.40 -9.67 -43.60
N VAL A 65 7.90 -10.64 -42.80
CA VAL A 65 8.76 -11.82 -43.14
C VAL A 65 10.01 -12.08 -42.22
N THR A 66 10.06 -11.66 -40.96
CA THR A 66 11.22 -12.00 -40.08
C THR A 66 10.89 -12.34 -38.62
N VAL A 67 9.91 -13.21 -38.35
CA VAL A 67 9.68 -13.76 -36.98
C VAL A 67 9.62 -15.30 -36.93
N VAL A 68 9.68 -15.99 -38.07
CA VAL A 68 9.67 -17.47 -38.12
C VAL A 68 11.06 -18.10 -37.87
N LEU A 69 12.12 -17.30 -37.69
CA LEU A 69 13.50 -17.81 -37.58
C LEU A 69 14.10 -17.80 -36.16
N VAL A 70 13.35 -17.34 -35.15
CA VAL A 70 13.83 -17.32 -33.74
C VAL A 70 13.22 -18.43 -32.88
N THR A 71 12.11 -19.05 -33.31
CA THR A 71 11.47 -20.16 -32.59
C THR A 71 12.16 -21.53 -32.75
N ALA A 72 13.27 -21.61 -33.50
CA ALA A 72 13.98 -22.87 -33.76
C ALA A 72 15.31 -23.05 -32.97
N LEU A 73 15.67 -22.13 -32.06
CA LEU A 73 16.98 -22.14 -31.40
C LEU A 73 16.97 -22.31 -29.87
N VAL A 74 15.81 -22.44 -29.22
CA VAL A 74 15.72 -22.57 -27.75
C VAL A 74 15.17 -23.93 -27.29
N THR A 75 15.06 -24.92 -28.19
CA THR A 75 14.61 -26.28 -27.86
C THR A 75 15.74 -27.30 -27.69
N THR A 76 17.00 -26.88 -27.59
CA THR A 76 18.16 -27.80 -27.50
C THR A 76 19.16 -27.41 -26.41
N SER A 77 18.68 -27.26 -25.17
CA SER A 77 19.56 -27.23 -23.99
C SER A 77 18.93 -27.97 -22.82
N ALA A 78 18.38 -29.15 -23.12
CA ALA A 78 18.17 -30.19 -22.12
C ALA A 78 19.26 -31.25 -22.33
N LEU A 79 19.82 -31.69 -21.20
CA LEU A 79 20.60 -32.91 -20.94
C LEU A 79 22.12 -32.77 -20.82
N ILE A 80 22.60 -33.44 -19.76
CA ILE A 80 23.98 -33.80 -19.38
C ILE A 80 24.65 -32.68 -18.57
N VAL A 81 24.86 -32.80 -17.25
CA VAL A 81 25.91 -33.65 -16.63
C VAL A 81 25.49 -34.18 -15.26
N THR A 82 25.83 -35.44 -15.07
CA THR A 82 25.72 -36.32 -13.91
C THR A 82 26.83 -36.11 -12.86
N SER A 83 26.50 -36.54 -11.63
CA SER A 83 27.32 -37.28 -10.65
C SER A 83 28.28 -36.56 -9.68
N SER A 84 28.15 -37.04 -8.43
CA SER A 84 29.15 -37.24 -7.36
C SER A 84 29.08 -36.20 -6.24
N SER A 85 28.45 -36.54 -5.11
CA SER A 85 29.02 -37.26 -3.95
C SER A 85 29.82 -36.32 -3.06
N GLU A 86 29.26 -35.92 -1.92
CA GLU A 86 30.03 -35.89 -0.67
C GLU A 86 29.08 -35.99 0.52
N ASN A 87 29.29 -37.07 1.26
CA ASN A 87 28.62 -37.47 2.48
C ASN A 87 29.52 -36.94 3.60
N GLU A 88 29.31 -35.70 4.05
CA GLU A 88 30.05 -35.15 5.20
C GLU A 88 29.26 -35.42 6.48
N ALA A 89 29.86 -36.24 7.32
CA ALA A 89 29.29 -36.72 8.57
C ALA A 89 29.13 -35.60 9.60
N ALA A 90 27.95 -35.54 10.22
CA ALA A 90 27.71 -34.72 11.40
C ALA A 90 28.60 -35.17 12.57
N PRO A 91 29.23 -34.24 13.32
CA PRO A 91 29.89 -34.57 14.58
C PRO A 91 28.85 -34.94 15.65
N PRO A 92 29.18 -35.86 16.59
CA PRO A 92 28.26 -36.33 17.61
C PRO A 92 27.94 -35.26 18.67
N PRO A 93 26.74 -35.31 19.27
CA PRO A 93 26.36 -34.42 20.38
C PRO A 93 27.15 -34.77 21.65
N PRO A 94 27.56 -33.78 22.48
CA PRO A 94 28.12 -34.04 23.79
C PRO A 94 27.06 -34.58 24.76
N GLU A 95 27.49 -35.53 25.58
CA GLU A 95 26.73 -36.25 26.62
C GLU A 95 26.17 -35.36 27.74
N PRO A 96 25.18 -35.86 28.51
CA PRO A 96 24.42 -35.11 29.50
C PRO A 96 25.19 -34.93 30.81
N THR A 97 25.37 -33.68 31.24
CA THR A 97 25.85 -33.37 32.58
C THR A 97 24.74 -33.62 33.62
N ALA A 98 25.11 -34.40 34.64
CA ALA A 98 24.32 -34.77 35.81
C ALA A 98 23.78 -33.56 36.61
N PRO A 99 22.72 -33.75 37.42
CA PRO A 99 21.95 -32.66 38.03
C PRO A 99 22.71 -32.03 39.20
N VAL A 100 22.87 -30.71 39.14
CA VAL A 100 23.33 -29.89 40.26
C VAL A 100 22.11 -29.53 41.11
N ALA A 101 22.19 -29.87 42.39
CA ALA A 101 21.17 -29.57 43.40
C ALA A 101 20.97 -28.05 43.57
N PRO A 102 19.74 -27.59 43.90
CA PRO A 102 19.45 -26.17 44.07
C PRO A 102 19.98 -25.64 45.43
N PRO A 103 20.61 -24.46 45.46
CA PRO A 103 20.80 -23.69 46.69
C PRO A 103 19.51 -22.97 47.11
N PRO A 104 19.39 -22.56 48.40
CA PRO A 104 18.11 -22.23 49.03
C PRO A 104 17.51 -20.90 48.57
N GLU A 105 16.18 -20.83 48.72
CA GLU A 105 15.31 -19.67 48.56
C GLU A 105 15.94 -18.39 49.12
N SER A 106 16.08 -17.40 48.23
CA SER A 106 16.24 -16.00 48.60
C SER A 106 14.98 -15.29 48.13
N GLU A 107 14.16 -14.88 49.08
CA GLU A 107 12.94 -14.09 48.87
C GLU A 107 13.30 -12.83 48.05
N SER A 108 12.74 -12.74 46.84
CA SER A 108 12.85 -11.59 45.96
C SER A 108 11.45 -10.99 45.78
N PRO A 109 11.31 -9.65 45.85
CA PRO A 109 10.01 -9.01 45.99
C PRO A 109 9.13 -9.15 44.74
N GLU A 110 7.83 -9.12 45.01
CA GLU A 110 6.66 -9.04 44.12
C GLU A 110 6.93 -8.36 42.76
N PRO A 111 6.53 -8.96 41.62
CA PRO A 111 6.60 -8.28 40.34
C PRO A 111 5.55 -7.17 40.29
N THR A 112 6.00 -5.93 40.29
CA THR A 112 5.20 -4.78 39.84
C THR A 112 4.66 -5.08 38.44
N PRO A 113 3.40 -4.76 38.11
CA PRO A 113 2.89 -4.90 36.76
C PRO A 113 3.77 -4.09 35.81
N GLU A 114 4.42 -4.76 34.86
CA GLU A 114 4.98 -4.10 33.68
C GLU A 114 3.78 -3.55 32.91
N GLU A 115 3.57 -2.24 33.00
CA GLU A 115 2.73 -1.52 32.07
C GLU A 115 3.28 -1.81 30.67
N GLU A 116 2.43 -2.46 29.88
CA GLU A 116 2.60 -2.67 28.46
C GLU A 116 3.02 -1.34 27.83
N SER A 117 4.26 -1.31 27.36
CA SER A 117 4.87 -0.12 26.76
C SER A 117 4.14 0.17 25.45
N THR A 118 3.07 0.95 25.53
CA THR A 118 2.45 1.59 24.38
C THR A 118 3.53 2.42 23.71
N GLY A 119 3.99 1.98 22.53
CA GLY A 119 4.94 2.74 21.73
C GLY A 119 4.44 4.18 21.61
N THR A 120 5.25 5.12 22.09
CA THR A 120 4.98 6.55 21.97
C THR A 120 4.66 6.86 20.50
N PRO A 121 3.51 7.47 20.18
CA PRO A 121 3.27 8.00 18.84
C PRO A 121 4.42 8.96 18.54
N SER A 122 5.10 8.77 17.41
CA SER A 122 6.11 9.74 16.97
C SER A 122 5.43 11.11 16.92
N ASP A 123 5.97 12.09 17.67
CA ASP A 123 5.45 13.46 17.89
C ASP A 123 5.28 14.30 16.60
N ASP A 124 5.43 13.70 15.42
CA ASP A 124 5.33 14.33 14.10
C ASP A 124 3.97 14.04 13.41
N GLN A 125 2.97 13.51 14.13
CA GLN A 125 1.59 13.47 13.62
C GLN A 125 0.98 14.87 13.59
N GLU A 126 1.15 15.57 12.46
CA GLU A 126 0.61 16.90 12.28
C GLU A 126 -0.88 16.84 11.92
N PHE A 127 -1.73 16.79 12.94
CA PHE A 127 -3.16 17.07 12.78
C PHE A 127 -3.34 18.54 12.40
N VAL A 128 -4.20 18.79 11.41
CA VAL A 128 -4.50 20.14 10.91
C VAL A 128 -5.98 20.46 11.07
N PRO A 129 -6.37 21.75 11.10
CA PRO A 129 -7.78 22.13 11.14
C PRO A 129 -8.55 21.51 9.96
N ALA A 130 -9.65 20.83 10.26
CA ALA A 130 -10.54 20.26 9.25
C ALA A 130 -11.35 21.35 8.54
N SER A 131 -11.62 21.13 7.25
CA SER A 131 -12.55 21.94 6.45
C SER A 131 -14.01 21.60 6.75
N VAL A 132 -14.30 20.35 7.13
CA VAL A 132 -15.62 19.90 7.55
C VAL A 132 -15.78 20.08 9.06
N PRO A 133 -16.82 20.79 9.54
CA PRO A 133 -17.04 20.97 10.98
C PRO A 133 -17.19 19.64 11.71
N GLY A 134 -16.41 19.47 12.79
CA GLY A 134 -16.44 18.28 13.64
C GLY A 134 -15.62 17.09 13.13
N TRP A 135 -14.95 17.24 11.97
CA TRP A 135 -14.04 16.24 11.43
C TRP A 135 -12.59 16.53 11.86
N THR A 136 -11.71 15.57 11.62
CA THR A 136 -10.27 15.65 11.91
C THR A 136 -9.49 15.75 10.61
N GLY A 137 -8.63 16.76 10.48
CA GLY A 137 -7.74 16.92 9.33
C GLY A 137 -6.46 16.09 9.49
N VAL A 138 -6.16 15.28 8.49
CA VAL A 138 -5.02 14.37 8.42
C VAL A 138 -4.05 14.90 7.36
N SER A 139 -2.86 15.30 7.80
CA SER A 139 -1.82 15.83 6.92
C SER A 139 -0.83 14.75 6.53
N TRP A 140 -0.35 14.80 5.29
CA TRP A 140 0.83 14.09 4.82
C TRP A 140 1.81 15.08 4.17
N PRO A 141 2.75 15.63 4.95
CA PRO A 141 3.66 16.68 4.48
C PRO A 141 4.50 16.28 3.28
N ASN A 142 4.90 15.00 3.18
CA ASN A 142 5.75 14.51 2.10
C ASN A 142 5.12 14.65 0.70
N PHE A 143 3.79 14.69 0.61
CA PHE A 143 3.05 14.85 -0.64
C PHE A 143 2.27 16.17 -0.68
N GLU A 144 2.43 17.05 0.32
CA GLU A 144 1.64 18.28 0.47
C GLU A 144 0.13 18.00 0.39
N MET A 145 -0.32 16.92 1.03
CA MET A 145 -1.71 16.46 1.00
C MET A 145 -2.35 16.57 2.36
N VAL A 146 -3.61 17.01 2.38
CA VAL A 146 -4.46 16.97 3.57
C VAL A 146 -5.84 16.45 3.16
N TYR A 147 -6.44 15.62 4.00
CA TYR A 147 -7.84 15.22 3.89
C TYR A 147 -8.47 15.18 5.28
N ASP A 148 -9.79 15.23 5.35
CA ASP A 148 -10.52 15.16 6.61
C ASP A 148 -11.22 13.81 6.74
N VAL A 149 -11.33 13.32 7.98
CA VAL A 149 -12.12 12.13 8.33
C VAL A 149 -13.07 12.42 9.49
N PRO A 150 -14.20 11.69 9.59
CA PRO A 150 -15.09 11.78 10.73
C PRO A 150 -14.39 11.50 12.08
N PRO A 151 -14.92 11.97 13.21
CA PRO A 151 -14.24 11.92 14.51
C PRO A 151 -14.12 10.50 15.12
N ASP A 152 -14.85 9.52 14.58
CA ASP A 152 -14.81 8.11 14.96
C ASP A 152 -13.79 7.29 14.15
N TRP A 153 -13.05 7.94 13.24
CA TRP A 153 -11.91 7.35 12.56
C TRP A 153 -10.64 7.54 13.38
N SER A 154 -9.70 6.62 13.23
CA SER A 154 -8.37 6.68 13.82
C SER A 154 -7.35 7.03 12.75
N PRO A 155 -6.87 8.29 12.69
CA PRO A 155 -5.80 8.67 11.78
C PRO A 155 -4.47 8.05 12.18
N GLU A 156 -3.75 7.56 11.20
CA GLU A 156 -2.42 6.98 11.32
C GLU A 156 -1.42 7.70 10.39
N PRO A 157 -1.28 9.04 10.46
CA PRO A 157 -0.25 9.75 9.70
C PRO A 157 1.12 9.18 10.04
N GLY A 158 1.87 8.79 9.00
CA GLY A 158 3.20 8.17 9.14
C GLY A 158 3.20 6.64 9.11
N VAL A 159 2.04 5.98 9.15
CA VAL A 159 1.95 4.53 8.97
C VAL A 159 1.78 4.21 7.49
N LEU A 160 2.55 3.24 7.02
CA LEU A 160 2.33 2.55 5.76
C LEU A 160 1.42 1.37 6.06
N SER A 161 0.27 1.34 5.42
CA SER A 161 -0.70 0.25 5.57
C SER A 161 -0.99 -0.35 4.22
N GLY A 162 -0.89 -1.67 4.10
CA GLY A 162 -1.03 -2.33 2.83
C GLY A 162 -1.63 -3.71 2.95
N MET A 163 -1.67 -4.40 1.82
CA MET A 163 -2.10 -5.78 1.71
C MET A 163 -1.12 -6.51 0.81
N GLU A 164 -0.94 -7.81 1.05
CA GLU A 164 -0.07 -8.69 0.28
C GLU A 164 -0.81 -10.00 0.03
N ASN A 165 -0.79 -10.49 -1.21
CA ASN A 165 -1.36 -11.79 -1.55
C ASN A 165 -0.31 -12.91 -1.43
N ALA A 166 -0.72 -14.16 -1.64
CA ALA A 166 0.16 -15.33 -1.56
C ALA A 166 1.29 -15.31 -2.62
N GLU A 167 1.07 -14.60 -3.73
CA GLU A 167 2.04 -14.40 -4.80
C GLU A 167 3.11 -13.33 -4.46
N GLY A 168 2.92 -12.56 -3.38
CA GLY A 168 3.81 -11.48 -2.95
C GLY A 168 3.54 -10.14 -3.65
N ASP A 169 2.44 -10.01 -4.39
CA ASP A 169 1.97 -8.72 -4.91
C ASP A 169 1.47 -7.87 -3.75
N ARG A 170 1.80 -6.57 -3.78
CA ARG A 170 1.52 -5.65 -2.68
C ARG A 170 0.78 -4.41 -3.14
N GLU A 171 -0.13 -3.94 -2.32
CA GLU A 171 -0.70 -2.60 -2.41
C GLU A 171 -0.47 -1.86 -1.11
N ILE A 172 -0.04 -0.60 -1.22
CA ILE A 172 0.34 0.22 -0.07
C ILE A 172 -0.42 1.55 -0.12
N LEU A 173 -0.95 1.92 1.03
CA LEU A 173 -1.45 3.24 1.36
C LEU A 173 -0.52 3.89 2.38
N SER A 174 -0.36 5.19 2.24
CA SER A 174 0.34 6.04 3.20
C SER A 174 -0.63 7.00 3.87
N ALA A 175 -0.25 7.50 5.05
CA ALA A 175 -1.04 8.46 5.82
C ALA A 175 -2.50 8.01 5.95
N THR A 176 -2.68 6.78 6.44
CA THR A 176 -3.99 6.14 6.49
C THR A 176 -4.87 6.70 7.60
N SER A 177 -6.17 6.50 7.46
CA SER A 177 -7.14 6.63 8.52
C SER A 177 -8.02 5.39 8.50
N VAL A 178 -8.22 4.78 9.66
CA VAL A 178 -8.92 3.49 9.79
C VAL A 178 -10.19 3.69 10.61
N TYR A 179 -11.29 3.13 10.11
CA TYR A 179 -12.56 3.09 10.81
C TYR A 179 -12.84 1.69 11.34
N LEU A 180 -13.10 1.63 12.65
CA LEU A 180 -13.34 0.38 13.41
C LEU A 180 -12.28 -0.69 13.09
N PRO A 181 -11.05 -0.57 13.63
CA PRO A 181 -10.08 -1.66 13.55
C PRO A 181 -10.55 -2.87 14.38
N ASP A 182 -9.94 -4.03 14.14
CA ASP A 182 -10.10 -5.28 14.88
C ASP A 182 -11.54 -5.83 14.93
N VAL A 183 -12.33 -5.57 13.88
CA VAL A 183 -13.73 -6.05 13.77
C VAL A 183 -13.86 -7.56 13.61
N CYS A 184 -12.79 -8.23 13.19
CA CYS A 184 -12.69 -9.67 13.13
C CYS A 184 -11.41 -10.11 13.88
N PRO A 185 -11.54 -10.66 15.10
CA PRO A 185 -10.38 -11.06 15.90
C PRO A 185 -9.52 -12.17 15.28
N GLU A 186 -10.13 -13.04 14.47
CA GLU A 186 -9.42 -14.14 13.80
C GLU A 186 -8.56 -13.61 12.63
N ALA A 187 -9.07 -12.57 11.95
CA ALA A 187 -8.38 -11.86 10.89
C ALA A 187 -7.55 -10.71 11.47
N GLY A 188 -6.26 -10.97 11.73
CA GLY A 188 -5.32 -9.94 12.19
C GLY A 188 -5.39 -8.66 11.33
N ALA A 189 -5.40 -7.49 11.99
CA ALA A 189 -5.50 -6.17 11.35
C ALA A 189 -6.74 -5.96 10.45
N SER A 190 -7.87 -6.55 10.83
CA SER A 190 -9.18 -6.28 10.20
C SER A 190 -9.68 -4.86 10.47
N TYR A 191 -10.50 -4.31 9.57
CA TYR A 191 -11.12 -2.98 9.72
C TYR A 191 -12.41 -2.88 8.89
N ARG A 192 -13.31 -1.94 9.21
CA ARG A 192 -14.53 -1.69 8.40
C ARG A 192 -14.27 -0.76 7.22
N ALA A 193 -13.44 0.26 7.40
CA ALA A 193 -13.04 1.12 6.30
C ALA A 193 -11.64 1.67 6.49
N LYS A 194 -11.00 2.02 5.39
CA LYS A 194 -9.68 2.63 5.36
C LYS A 194 -9.63 3.64 4.23
N ILE A 195 -9.04 4.80 4.52
CA ILE A 195 -8.71 5.84 3.55
C ILE A 195 -7.20 6.06 3.64
N GLY A 196 -6.54 6.31 2.52
CA GLY A 196 -5.14 6.66 2.51
C GLY A 196 -4.67 7.10 1.13
N VAL A 197 -3.43 7.53 1.06
CA VAL A 197 -2.83 8.03 -0.16
C VAL A 197 -2.06 6.93 -0.86
N THR A 198 -2.17 6.87 -2.19
CA THR A 198 -1.37 6.00 -3.03
C THR A 198 -1.05 6.70 -4.35
N VAL A 199 -0.29 6.03 -5.21
CA VAL A 199 0.06 6.50 -6.56
C VAL A 199 -0.35 5.45 -7.58
N GLY A 200 -0.78 5.92 -8.76
CA GLY A 200 -1.07 5.08 -9.92
C GLY A 200 -0.03 5.28 -11.01
N ASP A 201 0.29 4.22 -11.75
CA ASP A 201 1.38 4.19 -12.75
C ASP A 201 0.95 4.53 -14.18
N VAL A 202 -0.18 5.24 -14.33
CA VAL A 202 -0.73 5.62 -15.65
C VAL A 202 -1.13 7.09 -15.67
N ASP A 203 -1.00 7.71 -16.84
CA ASP A 203 -1.21 9.15 -17.01
C ASP A 203 -2.68 9.57 -16.95
N ASP A 204 -3.61 8.69 -17.38
CA ASP A 204 -5.05 8.98 -17.36
C ASP A 204 -5.62 8.74 -15.95
N PRO A 205 -6.15 9.77 -15.25
CA PRO A 205 -6.52 9.64 -13.83
C PRO A 205 -7.64 8.63 -13.60
N VAL A 206 -8.59 8.52 -14.53
CA VAL A 206 -9.69 7.55 -14.43
C VAL A 206 -9.16 6.13 -14.58
N SER A 207 -8.30 5.90 -15.56
CA SER A 207 -7.66 4.60 -15.75
C SER A 207 -6.74 4.24 -14.58
N ALA A 208 -6.04 5.21 -14.00
CA ALA A 208 -5.20 5.02 -12.81
C ALA A 208 -6.02 4.54 -11.61
N ALA A 209 -7.11 5.25 -11.30
CA ALA A 209 -8.02 4.87 -10.23
C ALA A 209 -8.62 3.48 -10.44
N ARG A 210 -9.11 3.18 -11.66
CA ARG A 210 -9.68 1.86 -11.98
C ARG A 210 -8.67 0.74 -11.82
N THR A 211 -7.46 0.94 -12.35
CA THR A 211 -6.37 -0.04 -12.27
C THR A 211 -5.99 -0.29 -10.80
N LYS A 212 -5.88 0.77 -10.00
CA LYS A 212 -5.62 0.67 -8.57
C LYS A 212 -6.73 -0.08 -7.84
N MET A 213 -7.99 0.24 -8.10
CA MET A 213 -9.14 -0.43 -7.48
C MET A 213 -9.23 -1.92 -7.86
N GLU A 214 -8.95 -2.27 -9.11
CA GLU A 214 -8.88 -3.67 -9.56
C GLU A 214 -7.71 -4.42 -8.92
N SER A 215 -6.55 -3.78 -8.82
CA SER A 215 -5.37 -4.34 -8.16
C SER A 215 -5.61 -4.56 -6.66
N TRP A 216 -6.16 -3.55 -5.98
CA TRP A 216 -6.56 -3.62 -4.57
C TRP A 216 -7.58 -4.73 -4.32
N ALA A 217 -8.61 -4.85 -5.18
CA ALA A 217 -9.59 -5.92 -5.08
C ALA A 217 -8.93 -7.29 -5.28
N ARG A 218 -8.10 -7.47 -6.31
CA ARG A 218 -7.41 -8.73 -6.57
C ARG A 218 -6.50 -9.14 -5.40
N ILE A 219 -5.71 -8.22 -4.86
CA ILE A 219 -4.73 -8.52 -3.81
C ILE A 219 -5.42 -8.71 -2.46
N GLY A 220 -6.34 -7.82 -2.10
CA GLY A 220 -6.98 -7.81 -0.79
C GLY A 220 -8.19 -8.71 -0.66
N LEU A 221 -8.95 -8.93 -1.73
CA LEU A 221 -10.27 -9.58 -1.67
C LEU A 221 -10.31 -10.96 -2.32
N SER A 222 -9.14 -11.59 -2.48
CA SER A 222 -9.03 -12.98 -2.92
C SER A 222 -9.37 -13.96 -1.79
N GLY A 223 -9.79 -15.17 -2.17
CA GLY A 223 -10.08 -16.25 -1.24
C GLY A 223 -8.79 -16.88 -0.73
N GLU A 224 -8.89 -17.61 0.39
CA GLU A 224 -7.74 -18.33 0.96
C GLU A 224 -7.15 -19.38 0.01
N ASP A 225 -7.96 -19.88 -0.93
CA ASP A 225 -7.56 -20.81 -1.99
C ASP A 225 -6.91 -20.11 -3.19
N GLY A 226 -6.68 -18.79 -3.12
CA GLY A 226 -6.17 -17.96 -4.21
C GLY A 226 -7.22 -17.62 -5.26
N SER A 227 -8.51 -17.90 -5.01
CA SER A 227 -9.57 -17.52 -5.94
C SER A 227 -9.70 -15.99 -6.02
N ALA A 228 -9.62 -15.45 -7.24
CA ALA A 228 -9.78 -14.03 -7.46
C ALA A 228 -11.25 -13.60 -7.27
N PRO A 229 -11.51 -12.38 -6.76
CA PRO A 229 -12.86 -11.84 -6.75
C PRO A 229 -13.37 -11.57 -8.18
N PRO A 230 -14.69 -11.46 -8.37
CA PRO A 230 -15.24 -10.93 -9.61
C PRO A 230 -14.71 -9.52 -9.92
N PRO A 231 -14.77 -9.08 -11.19
CA PRO A 231 -14.37 -7.73 -11.57
C PRO A 231 -15.14 -6.64 -10.80
N VAL A 232 -14.46 -5.53 -10.51
CA VAL A 232 -15.06 -4.35 -9.89
C VAL A 232 -16.17 -3.80 -10.80
N ARG A 233 -17.35 -3.55 -10.22
CA ARG A 233 -18.47 -2.91 -10.91
C ARG A 233 -18.37 -1.41 -10.72
N PHE A 234 -17.82 -0.72 -11.72
CA PHE A 234 -17.62 0.72 -11.66
C PHE A 234 -18.91 1.51 -11.89
N ASN A 235 -19.05 2.59 -11.12
CA ASN A 235 -19.99 3.66 -11.42
C ASN A 235 -19.43 4.57 -12.52
N PRO A 236 -20.27 5.39 -13.17
CA PRO A 236 -19.79 6.46 -14.03
C PRO A 236 -18.86 7.41 -13.26
N PRO A 237 -17.65 7.73 -13.77
CA PRO A 237 -16.76 8.71 -13.14
C PRO A 237 -17.47 10.05 -12.98
N GLN A 238 -17.23 10.71 -11.84
CA GLN A 238 -17.85 11.99 -11.51
C GLN A 238 -16.80 13.09 -11.46
N PRO A 239 -16.93 14.17 -12.26
CA PRO A 239 -16.07 15.33 -12.10
C PRO A 239 -16.38 16.01 -10.76
N VAL A 240 -15.34 16.28 -9.99
CA VAL A 240 -15.44 16.94 -8.69
C VAL A 240 -14.42 18.07 -8.60
N ARG A 241 -14.67 19.03 -7.71
CA ARG A 241 -13.70 20.07 -7.38
C ARG A 241 -13.32 19.97 -5.92
N VAL A 242 -12.03 19.90 -5.67
CA VAL A 242 -11.45 19.80 -4.33
C VAL A 242 -10.57 21.02 -4.05
N ASN A 243 -9.96 21.09 -2.87
CA ASN A 243 -9.13 22.21 -2.45
C ASN A 243 -9.87 23.57 -2.55
N ASP A 244 -11.04 23.65 -1.92
CA ASP A 244 -11.95 24.82 -1.96
C ASP A 244 -12.37 25.21 -3.39
N GLY A 245 -12.51 24.23 -4.28
CA GLY A 245 -12.95 24.45 -5.65
C GLY A 245 -11.84 24.83 -6.63
N ARG A 246 -10.58 24.82 -6.19
CA ARG A 246 -9.42 25.27 -6.97
C ARG A 246 -8.79 24.18 -7.84
N THR A 247 -9.06 22.91 -7.52
CA THR A 247 -8.46 21.77 -8.20
C THR A 247 -9.56 20.90 -8.79
N GLU A 248 -9.54 20.71 -10.11
CA GLU A 248 -10.38 19.73 -10.79
C GLU A 248 -9.82 18.33 -10.47
N ALA A 249 -10.72 17.39 -10.21
CA ALA A 249 -10.38 15.99 -10.01
C ALA A 249 -11.53 15.10 -10.47
N THR A 250 -11.31 13.79 -10.53
CA THR A 250 -12.36 12.83 -10.84
C THR A 250 -12.53 11.84 -9.70
N LEU A 251 -13.76 11.75 -9.19
CA LEU A 251 -14.17 10.68 -8.29
C LEU A 251 -14.51 9.44 -9.12
N VAL A 252 -13.77 8.36 -8.88
CA VAL A 252 -14.05 7.05 -9.45
C VAL A 252 -14.46 6.14 -8.31
N SER A 253 -15.60 5.47 -8.45
CA SER A 253 -16.08 4.53 -7.46
C SER A 253 -16.66 3.27 -8.07
N GLY A 254 -16.80 2.25 -7.25
CA GLY A 254 -17.35 0.98 -7.65
C GLY A 254 -17.53 0.04 -6.48
N THR A 255 -18.09 -1.13 -6.78
CA THR A 255 -18.34 -2.17 -5.78
C THR A 255 -17.77 -3.49 -6.22
N VAL A 256 -17.31 -4.29 -5.28
CA VAL A 256 -16.80 -5.65 -5.53
C VAL A 256 -17.22 -6.58 -4.41
N THR A 257 -17.67 -7.77 -4.78
CA THR A 257 -17.95 -8.85 -3.82
C THR A 257 -16.64 -9.59 -3.56
N PRO A 258 -16.19 -9.73 -2.30
CA PRO A 258 -15.00 -10.53 -2.00
C PRO A 258 -15.16 -11.98 -2.46
N ALA A 259 -14.05 -12.63 -2.82
CA ALA A 259 -14.05 -14.05 -3.08
C ALA A 259 -14.48 -14.84 -1.82
N PRO A 260 -15.14 -16.00 -1.99
CA PRO A 260 -15.55 -16.81 -0.86
C PRO A 260 -14.35 -17.39 -0.10
N GLY A 261 -14.54 -17.75 1.17
CA GLY A 261 -13.57 -18.52 1.94
C GLY A 261 -12.78 -17.73 2.98
N GLY A 262 -12.86 -16.40 3.03
CA GLY A 262 -12.26 -15.64 4.13
C GLY A 262 -12.98 -15.87 5.47
N GLU A 263 -12.29 -15.60 6.57
CA GLU A 263 -12.80 -15.77 7.94
C GLU A 263 -13.91 -14.74 8.30
N CYS A 264 -13.90 -13.57 7.66
CA CYS A 264 -14.92 -12.53 7.83
C CYS A 264 -15.15 -11.72 6.53
N PRO A 265 -15.77 -12.32 5.50
CA PRO A 265 -16.06 -11.61 4.26
C PRO A 265 -17.24 -10.67 4.47
N ALA A 266 -17.05 -9.38 4.13
CA ALA A 266 -18.19 -8.51 3.91
C ALA A 266 -18.94 -8.99 2.66
N PRO A 267 -20.28 -8.92 2.59
CA PRO A 267 -21.03 -9.29 1.39
C PRO A 267 -20.64 -8.45 0.17
N ASN A 268 -20.22 -7.21 0.41
CA ASN A 268 -19.83 -6.27 -0.64
C ASN A 268 -18.81 -5.27 -0.08
N VAL A 269 -17.98 -4.71 -0.97
CA VAL A 269 -16.97 -3.71 -0.64
C VAL A 269 -17.14 -2.54 -1.59
N TYR A 270 -17.25 -1.34 -1.03
CA TYR A 270 -17.18 -0.09 -1.76
C TYR A 270 -15.73 0.35 -1.88
N LEU A 271 -15.32 0.62 -3.11
CA LEU A 271 -14.02 1.19 -3.43
C LEU A 271 -14.25 2.56 -4.05
N ALA A 272 -13.45 3.55 -3.65
CA ALA A 272 -13.49 4.87 -4.24
C ALA A 272 -12.10 5.51 -4.26
N ALA A 273 -11.86 6.36 -5.24
CA ALA A 273 -10.66 7.16 -5.31
C ALA A 273 -10.95 8.53 -5.92
N ILE A 274 -10.26 9.56 -5.42
CA ILE A 274 -10.10 10.82 -6.16
C ILE A 274 -8.75 10.79 -6.85
N ALA A 275 -8.81 10.88 -8.18
CA ALA A 275 -7.66 10.95 -9.04
C ALA A 275 -7.55 12.35 -9.67
N PHE A 276 -6.32 12.81 -9.81
CA PHE A 276 -5.98 14.13 -10.30
C PHE A 276 -5.36 14.04 -11.67
N ASP A 277 -5.72 14.97 -12.56
CA ASP A 277 -4.91 15.25 -13.74
C ASP A 277 -3.51 15.61 -13.26
N ASN A 278 -2.50 14.89 -13.75
CA ASN A 278 -1.13 15.13 -13.36
C ASN A 278 -0.32 15.63 -14.55
N ASP A 279 0.43 16.70 -14.34
CA ASP A 279 1.34 17.25 -15.36
C ASP A 279 2.65 16.46 -15.46
N THR A 280 2.86 15.49 -14.56
CA THR A 280 4.05 14.65 -14.48
C THR A 280 3.76 13.30 -15.13
N GLU A 281 4.49 12.96 -16.21
CA GLU A 281 4.38 11.65 -16.87
C GLU A 281 4.67 10.50 -15.90
N GLY A 282 3.82 9.48 -15.91
CA GLY A 282 4.05 8.16 -15.31
C GLY A 282 3.62 8.00 -13.85
N SER A 283 3.02 9.01 -13.21
CA SER A 283 2.50 8.86 -11.85
C SER A 283 1.28 9.76 -11.64
N SER A 284 0.23 9.29 -10.98
CA SER A 284 -0.92 10.10 -10.54
C SER A 284 -1.15 9.82 -9.04
N PRO A 285 -0.90 10.78 -8.12
CA PRO A 285 -1.26 10.62 -6.73
C PRO A 285 -2.78 10.52 -6.62
N MET A 286 -3.27 9.72 -5.71
CA MET A 286 -4.69 9.56 -5.48
C MET A 286 -4.96 9.35 -3.99
N LEU A 287 -6.09 9.87 -3.55
CA LEU A 287 -6.66 9.48 -2.27
C LEU A 287 -7.61 8.31 -2.53
N PHE A 288 -7.35 7.17 -1.90
CA PHE A 288 -8.04 5.91 -2.12
C PHE A 288 -8.77 5.49 -0.85
N ALA A 289 -9.93 4.87 -1.02
CA ALA A 289 -10.76 4.36 0.04
C ALA A 289 -11.29 2.95 -0.26
N HIS A 290 -11.38 2.17 0.79
CA HIS A 290 -12.09 0.89 0.85
C HIS A 290 -13.02 0.95 2.07
N ALA A 291 -14.32 0.68 1.87
CA ALA A 291 -15.26 0.45 2.96
C ALA A 291 -16.10 -0.82 2.76
N ASP A 292 -16.16 -1.68 3.76
CA ASP A 292 -17.07 -2.83 3.80
C ASP A 292 -18.53 -2.35 3.80
N GLN A 293 -19.38 -3.05 3.04
CA GLN A 293 -20.80 -2.74 2.88
C GLN A 293 -21.67 -3.92 3.30
N GLU A 294 -22.93 -3.63 3.61
CA GLU A 294 -23.92 -4.65 4.00
C GLU A 294 -23.53 -5.43 5.27
N VAL A 295 -22.78 -4.77 6.16
CA VAL A 295 -22.36 -5.27 7.48
C VAL A 295 -22.85 -4.31 8.57
N PRO A 296 -22.97 -4.76 9.83
CA PRO A 296 -23.16 -3.85 10.95
C PRO A 296 -22.05 -2.79 10.98
N ASP A 297 -22.44 -1.55 11.29
CA ASP A 297 -21.53 -0.41 11.37
C ASP A 297 -20.76 -0.17 10.06
N ALA A 298 -21.35 -0.48 8.90
CA ALA A 298 -20.78 -0.10 7.61
C ALA A 298 -20.74 1.43 7.45
N VAL A 299 -19.63 1.96 6.94
CA VAL A 299 -19.55 3.37 6.56
C VAL A 299 -20.37 3.59 5.29
N PRO A 300 -21.33 4.53 5.26
CA PRO A 300 -22.06 4.87 4.05
C PRO A 300 -21.12 5.38 2.95
N PRO A 301 -21.31 4.97 1.67
CA PRO A 301 -20.50 5.46 0.56
C PRO A 301 -20.41 6.98 0.48
N GLU A 302 -21.47 7.70 0.85
CA GLU A 302 -21.50 9.17 0.82
C GLU A 302 -20.54 9.81 1.82
N VAL A 303 -20.30 9.15 2.97
CA VAL A 303 -19.32 9.62 3.97
C VAL A 303 -17.90 9.40 3.47
N VAL A 304 -17.65 8.26 2.80
CA VAL A 304 -16.37 7.97 2.14
C VAL A 304 -16.09 8.98 1.04
N ASP A 305 -17.07 9.21 0.16
CA ASP A 305 -16.94 10.17 -0.94
C ASP A 305 -16.73 11.59 -0.43
N GLN A 306 -17.41 11.98 0.66
CA GLN A 306 -17.19 13.27 1.29
C GLN A 306 -15.76 13.39 1.83
N ALA A 307 -15.25 12.37 2.54
CA ALA A 307 -13.88 12.37 3.03
C ALA A 307 -12.86 12.51 1.89
N LEU A 308 -13.06 11.78 0.79
CA LEU A 308 -12.19 11.90 -0.37
C LEU A 308 -12.19 13.34 -0.93
N GLN A 309 -13.36 13.98 -1.03
CA GLN A 309 -13.54 15.32 -1.59
C GLN A 309 -12.97 16.46 -0.71
N THR A 310 -12.65 16.20 0.55
CA THR A 310 -11.97 17.18 1.44
C THR A 310 -10.49 17.35 1.14
N PHE A 311 -9.98 16.60 0.16
CA PHE A 311 -8.61 16.74 -0.31
C PHE A 311 -8.24 18.22 -0.55
N ARG A 312 -7.11 18.62 0.01
CA ARG A 312 -6.52 19.94 -0.22
C ARG A 312 -5.00 19.88 -0.13
N ARG A 313 -4.36 20.85 -0.77
CA ARG A 313 -2.94 21.15 -0.54
C ARG A 313 -2.85 22.29 0.47
N PRO A 314 -1.92 22.23 1.45
CA PRO A 314 -1.71 23.29 2.43
C PRO A 314 -1.28 24.62 1.77
#